data_AF-A0A255HDK1-F1
#
_entry.id   AF-A0A255HDK1-F1
#
_cell.length_a   1.000
_cell.length_b   1.000
_cell.length_c   1.000
_cell.angle_alpha   90.00
_cell.angle_beta   90.00
_cell.angle_gamma   90.00
#
_symmetry.space_group_name_H-M   'P 1'
#
loop_
_entity.id
_entity.type
_entity.pdbx_description
1 polymer ?
#
loop_
_entity_poly.entity_id
_entity_poly.type
_entity_poly.pdbx_seq_one_letter_code
_entity_poly.pdbx_strand_id
1 'polypeptide(L)'
;MKNINCLQYCINGMNDRIFSFAKTNEGKALLEVFKKWSSNHDERIKELLIGYNSYFMVQAGMTLCGMPKTPRSVIEFMSSDDFTKLHDELTKTILDNYPLLMSCLKNKQKRRLEALVH
;
A
#
# COMPACT_ATOMS: atom_id res chain seq x y z
N MET A 1 8.89 20.36 -7.39
CA MET A 1 8.41 18.97 -7.24
C MET A 1 7.63 18.61 -8.50
N LYS A 2 7.86 17.43 -9.11
CA LYS A 2 6.93 16.94 -10.14
C LYS A 2 5.58 16.69 -9.45
N ASN A 3 4.48 17.21 -9.99
CA ASN A 3 3.14 16.86 -9.54
C ASN A 3 2.94 15.37 -9.85
N ILE A 4 3.13 14.52 -8.83
CA ILE A 4 2.89 13.09 -8.91
C ILE A 4 1.42 12.88 -8.50
N ASN A 5 0.60 12.39 -9.42
CA ASN A 5 -0.76 11.98 -9.11
C ASN A 5 -0.79 10.60 -8.42
N CYS A 6 -1.93 10.22 -7.85
CA CYS A 6 -2.06 8.97 -7.10
C CYS A 6 -1.68 7.72 -7.92
N LEU A 7 -2.01 7.68 -9.22
CA LEU A 7 -1.61 6.59 -10.11
C LEU A 7 -0.10 6.49 -10.27
N GLN A 8 0.58 7.62 -10.52
CA GLN A 8 2.04 7.64 -10.64
C GLN A 8 2.72 7.27 -9.31
N TYR A 9 2.13 7.64 -8.17
CA TYR A 9 2.58 7.18 -6.85
C TYR A 9 2.51 5.65 -6.74
N CYS A 10 1.37 5.05 -7.11
CA CYS A 10 1.18 3.59 -7.11
C CYS A 10 2.18 2.90 -8.06
N ILE A 11 2.35 3.41 -9.29
CA ILE A 11 3.31 2.88 -10.28
C ILE A 11 4.74 2.91 -9.72
N ASN A 12 5.13 3.99 -9.04
CA ASN A 12 6.44 4.09 -8.41
C ASN A 12 6.62 3.09 -7.26
N GLY A 13 5.52 2.59 -6.68
CA GLY A 13 5.50 1.53 -5.68
C GLY A 13 5.66 0.11 -6.27
N MET A 14 5.42 -0.08 -7.57
CA MET A 14 5.49 -1.38 -8.25
C MET A 14 6.94 -1.80 -8.57
N ASN A 15 7.77 -1.95 -7.54
CA ASN A 15 9.17 -2.35 -7.68
C ASN A 15 9.63 -3.21 -6.48
N ASP A 16 10.94 -3.37 -6.29
CA ASP A 16 11.48 -4.22 -5.23
C ASP A 16 11.17 -3.76 -3.79
N ARG A 17 10.67 -2.54 -3.62
CA ARG A 17 10.28 -1.99 -2.30
C ARG A 17 9.09 -2.72 -1.69
N ILE A 18 8.09 -3.14 -2.48
CA ILE A 18 6.96 -3.91 -1.92
C ILE A 18 7.42 -5.24 -1.31
N PHE A 19 8.36 -5.93 -1.96
CA PHE A 19 8.92 -7.17 -1.44
C PHE A 19 9.87 -6.93 -0.26
N SER A 20 10.47 -5.75 -0.18
CA SER A 20 11.30 -5.36 0.96
C SER A 20 10.44 -5.04 2.18
N PHE A 21 9.33 -4.33 1.97
CA PHE A 21 8.30 -4.08 2.98
C PHE A 21 7.69 -5.38 3.50
N ALA A 22 7.32 -6.31 2.62
CA ALA A 22 6.80 -7.62 3.00
C ALA A 22 7.73 -8.45 3.91
N LYS A 23 9.01 -8.08 4.03
CA LYS A 23 9.98 -8.73 4.94
C LYS A 23 10.09 -8.06 6.31
N THR A 24 9.57 -6.83 6.48
CA THR A 24 9.57 -6.16 7.79
C THR A 24 8.55 -6.79 8.71
N ASN A 25 8.61 -6.46 10.01
CA ASN A 25 7.65 -6.99 10.98
C ASN A 25 6.24 -6.48 10.69
N GLU A 26 6.10 -5.21 10.29
CA GLU A 26 4.84 -4.58 9.94
C GLU A 26 4.25 -5.20 8.66
N GLY A 27 5.07 -5.39 7.62
CA GLY A 27 4.64 -6.00 6.38
C GLY A 27 4.22 -7.46 6.56
N LYS A 28 4.95 -8.23 7.39
CA LYS A 28 4.56 -9.60 7.76
C LYS A 28 3.23 -9.64 8.51
N ALA A 29 3.06 -8.77 9.51
CA ALA A 29 1.81 -8.70 10.27
C ALA A 29 0.61 -8.38 9.37
N LEU A 30 0.79 -7.44 8.43
CA LEU A 30 -0.23 -7.06 7.46
C LEU A 30 -0.58 -8.20 6.49
N LEU A 31 0.42 -8.94 6.00
CA LEU A 31 0.21 -10.15 5.18
C LEU A 31 -0.59 -11.22 5.92
N GLU A 32 -0.28 -11.47 7.20
CA GLU A 32 -1.02 -12.45 8.02
C GLU A 32 -2.49 -12.06 8.22
N VAL A 33 -2.79 -10.77 8.35
CA VAL A 33 -4.18 -10.28 8.41
C VAL A 33 -4.89 -10.55 7.09
N PHE A 34 -4.29 -10.18 5.96
CA PHE A 34 -4.92 -10.32 4.65
C PHE A 34 -5.12 -11.77 4.23
N LYS A 35 -4.19 -12.67 4.57
CA LYS A 35 -4.35 -14.12 4.36
C LYS A 35 -5.56 -14.70 5.09
N LYS A 36 -5.92 -14.14 6.25
CA LYS A 36 -7.07 -14.58 7.04
C LYS A 36 -8.39 -13.96 6.58
N TRP A 37 -8.36 -12.72 6.08
CA TRP A 37 -9.57 -11.94 5.80
C TRP A 37 -10.05 -12.04 4.35
N SER A 38 -9.16 -12.24 3.38
CA SER A 38 -9.54 -12.33 1.98
C SER A 38 -9.58 -13.77 1.47
N SER A 39 -10.66 -14.08 0.75
CA SER A 39 -10.99 -15.42 0.28
C SER A 39 -10.29 -15.79 -1.04
N ASN A 40 -9.87 -14.81 -1.84
CA ASN A 40 -9.19 -15.06 -3.11
C ASN A 40 -7.84 -14.35 -3.24
N HIS A 41 -7.02 -14.89 -4.12
CA HIS A 41 -5.63 -14.51 -4.28
C HIS A 41 -5.46 -13.08 -4.82
N ASP A 42 -6.27 -12.71 -5.81
CA ASP A 42 -6.23 -11.39 -6.44
C ASP A 42 -6.63 -10.26 -5.47
N GLU A 43 -7.64 -10.51 -4.63
CA GLU A 43 -8.02 -9.59 -3.56
C GLU A 43 -6.89 -9.43 -2.56
N ARG A 44 -6.23 -10.50 -2.11
CA ARG A 44 -5.09 -10.39 -1.20
C ARG A 44 -3.94 -9.56 -1.78
N ILE A 45 -3.70 -9.65 -3.10
CA ILE A 45 -2.71 -8.79 -3.76
C ILE A 45 -3.18 -7.34 -3.73
N LYS A 46 -4.43 -7.05 -4.09
CA LYS A 46 -4.97 -5.68 -4.05
C LYS A 46 -4.89 -5.08 -2.65
N GLU A 47 -5.27 -5.83 -1.63
CA GLU A 47 -5.14 -5.44 -0.22
C GLU A 47 -3.68 -5.18 0.17
N LEU A 48 -2.75 -6.06 -0.24
CA LEU A 48 -1.32 -5.84 -0.04
C LEU A 48 -0.85 -4.53 -0.69
N LEU A 49 -1.28 -4.24 -1.92
CA LEU A 49 -0.94 -3.00 -2.61
C LEU A 49 -1.51 -1.78 -1.88
N ILE A 50 -2.77 -1.84 -1.43
CA ILE A 50 -3.42 -0.76 -0.69
C ILE A 50 -2.71 -0.52 0.64
N GLY A 51 -2.47 -1.58 1.42
CA GLY A 51 -1.82 -1.50 2.72
C GLY A 51 -0.38 -1.00 2.63
N TYR A 52 0.41 -1.52 1.68
CA TYR A 52 1.78 -1.07 1.43
C TYR A 52 1.82 0.43 1.08
N ASN A 53 1.01 0.88 0.12
CA ASN A 53 1.00 2.28 -0.29
C ASN A 53 0.45 3.20 0.82
N SER A 54 -0.58 2.75 1.55
CA SER A 54 -1.16 3.50 2.68
C SER A 54 -0.16 3.67 3.82
N TYR A 55 0.66 2.66 4.11
CA TYR A 55 1.67 2.73 5.16
C TYR A 55 2.64 3.90 4.95
N PHE A 56 3.20 4.04 3.74
CA PHE A 56 4.11 5.15 3.43
C PHE A 56 3.38 6.48 3.25
N MET A 57 2.12 6.45 2.79
CA MET A 57 1.28 7.63 2.71
C MET A 57 1.02 8.25 4.09
N VAL A 58 0.71 7.42 5.11
CA VAL A 58 0.54 7.87 6.49
C VAL A 58 1.84 8.49 7.03
N GLN A 59 2.98 7.83 6.81
CA GLN A 59 4.27 8.38 7.24
C GLN A 59 4.58 9.75 6.61
N ALA A 60 4.29 9.90 5.31
CA ALA A 60 4.49 11.15 4.59
C ALA A 60 3.51 12.23 5.05
N GLY A 61 2.21 11.90 5.16
CA GLY A 61 1.16 12.82 5.60
C GLY A 61 1.43 13.36 7.00
N MET A 62 1.77 12.48 7.95
CA MET A 62 2.17 12.89 9.30
C MET A 62 3.37 13.84 9.29
N THR A 63 4.38 13.56 8.44
CA THR A 63 5.56 14.42 8.32
C THR A 63 5.21 15.81 7.78
N LEU A 64 4.32 15.89 6.77
CA LEU A 64 3.85 17.14 6.19
C LEU A 64 3.02 17.97 7.19
N CYS A 65 2.24 17.31 8.03
CA CYS A 65 1.45 17.95 9.09
C CYS A 65 2.29 18.28 10.35
N GLY A 66 3.60 18.00 10.36
CA GLY A 66 4.46 18.24 11.53
C GLY A 66 4.12 17.36 12.74
N MET A 67 3.45 16.23 12.53
CA MET A 67 3.04 15.31 13.60
C MET A 67 4.22 14.48 14.11
N PRO A 68 4.30 14.19 15.42
CA PRO A 68 5.36 13.35 15.94
C PRO A 68 5.14 11.89 15.54
N LYS A 69 6.23 11.13 15.39
CA LYS A 69 6.20 9.70 14.98
C LYS A 69 5.86 8.79 16.16
N THR A 70 4.65 8.95 16.71
CA THR A 70 4.14 8.14 17.82
C THR A 70 2.92 7.33 17.40
N PRO A 71 2.63 6.18 18.03
CA PRO A 71 1.41 5.42 17.75
C PRO A 71 0.12 6.23 17.89
N ARG A 72 0.06 7.14 18.88
CA ARG A 72 -1.09 8.02 19.08
C ARG A 72 -1.30 8.95 17.88
N SER A 73 -0.24 9.54 17.37
CA SER A 73 -0.31 10.43 16.20
C SER A 73 -0.65 9.69 14.92
N VAL A 74 -0.27 8.41 14.79
CA VAL A 74 -0.74 7.55 13.69
C VAL A 74 -2.26 7.37 13.77
N ILE A 75 -2.80 7.03 14.94
CA ILE A 75 -4.24 6.85 15.15
C ILE A 75 -5.00 8.16 14.85
N GLU A 76 -4.48 9.27 15.35
CA GLU A 76 -5.04 10.60 15.12
C GLU A 76 -5.08 10.96 13.63
N PHE A 77 -3.96 10.75 12.91
CA PHE A 77 -3.92 11.00 11.47
C PHE A 77 -4.86 10.08 10.70
N MET A 78 -4.88 8.78 11.02
CA MET A 78 -5.77 7.80 10.37
C MET A 78 -7.25 8.03 10.65
N SER A 79 -7.59 8.80 11.70
CA SER A 79 -8.96 9.19 12.02
C SER A 79 -9.38 10.52 11.37
N SER A 80 -8.50 11.15 10.59
CA SER A 80 -8.77 12.43 9.92
C SER A 80 -9.51 12.27 8.60
N ASP A 81 -10.25 13.31 8.21
CA ASP A 81 -10.88 13.42 6.88
C ASP A 81 -9.83 13.40 5.75
N ASP A 82 -8.64 13.95 6.01
CA ASP A 82 -7.55 13.99 5.04
C ASP A 82 -7.04 12.59 4.73
N PHE A 83 -6.81 11.76 5.75
CA PHE A 83 -6.47 10.36 5.54
C PHE A 83 -7.58 9.63 4.79
N THR A 84 -8.84 9.84 5.18
CA THR A 84 -9.98 9.16 4.56
C THR A 84 -10.04 9.44 3.05
N LYS A 85 -9.97 10.72 2.65
CA LYS A 85 -9.98 11.11 1.23
C LYS A 85 -8.80 10.52 0.46
N LEU A 86 -7.60 10.57 1.05
CA LEU A 86 -6.39 10.03 0.41
C LEU A 86 -6.45 8.50 0.28
N HIS A 87 -6.95 7.81 1.30
CA HIS A 87 -7.09 6.37 1.30
C HIS A 87 -8.15 5.89 0.31
N ASP A 88 -9.27 6.62 0.20
CA ASP A 88 -10.32 6.34 -0.79
C ASP A 88 -9.79 6.54 -2.22
N GLU A 89 -9.08 7.64 -2.48
CA GLU A 89 -8.45 7.90 -3.79
C GLU A 89 -7.42 6.81 -4.13
N LEU A 90 -6.59 6.42 -3.17
CA LEU A 90 -5.60 5.36 -3.32
C LEU A 90 -6.26 4.02 -3.64
N THR A 91 -7.27 3.64 -2.86
CA THR A 91 -8.00 2.38 -3.04
C THR A 91 -8.65 2.33 -4.41
N LYS A 92 -9.40 3.38 -4.78
CA LYS A 92 -10.00 3.50 -6.11
C LYS A 92 -8.95 3.42 -7.22
N THR A 93 -7.83 4.11 -7.07
CA THR A 93 -6.73 4.09 -8.05
C THR A 93 -6.17 2.70 -8.26
N ILE A 94 -5.93 1.95 -7.18
CA ILE A 94 -5.40 0.58 -7.26
C ILE A 94 -6.42 -0.35 -7.92
N LEU A 95 -7.69 -0.27 -7.53
CA LEU A 95 -8.74 -1.13 -8.07
C LEU A 95 -8.97 -0.88 -9.56
N ASP A 96 -9.11 0.39 -9.96
CA ASP A 96 -9.38 0.78 -11.35
C ASP A 96 -8.21 0.47 -12.28
N ASN A 97 -6.97 0.46 -11.75
CA ASN A 97 -5.75 0.31 -12.55
C ASN A 97 -5.00 -0.99 -12.26
N TYR A 98 -5.61 -1.97 -11.59
CA TYR A 98 -4.93 -3.20 -11.19
C TYR A 98 -4.19 -3.91 -12.33
N PRO A 99 -4.78 -4.12 -13.54
CA PRO A 99 -4.06 -4.73 -14.66
C PRO A 99 -2.83 -3.94 -15.09
N LEU A 100 -2.93 -2.60 -15.12
CA LEU A 100 -1.82 -1.72 -15.45
C LEU A 100 -0.70 -1.81 -14.41
N LEU A 101 -1.04 -1.74 -13.12
CA LEU A 101 -0.07 -1.85 -12.03
C LEU A 101 0.67 -3.19 -12.07
N MET A 102 -0.06 -4.29 -12.32
CA MET A 102 0.55 -5.60 -12.49
C MET A 102 1.46 -5.66 -13.72
N SER A 103 1.13 -4.94 -14.81
CA SER A 103 1.98 -4.87 -16.00
C SER A 103 3.35 -4.21 -15.73
N CYS A 104 3.47 -3.38 -14.69
CA CYS A 104 4.74 -2.77 -14.29
C CYS A 104 5.74 -3.77 -13.68
N LEU A 105 5.26 -4.93 -13.23
CA LEU A 105 6.10 -5.97 -12.63
C LEU A 105 6.64 -6.95 -13.67
N LYS A 106 7.90 -7.36 -13.51
CA LYS A 106 8.48 -8.47 -14.29
C LYS A 106 7.82 -9.80 -13.90
N ASN A 107 7.83 -10.79 -14.79
CA ASN A 107 7.25 -12.12 -14.51
C ASN A 107 7.77 -12.76 -13.21
N LYS A 108 9.07 -12.60 -12.90
CA LYS A 108 9.65 -13.07 -11.63
C LYS A 108 9.08 -12.35 -10.41
N GLN A 109 8.78 -11.06 -10.52
CA GLN A 109 8.17 -10.28 -9.44
C GLN A 109 6.71 -10.64 -9.24
N LYS A 110 5.95 -10.85 -10.33
CA LYS A 110 4.56 -11.34 -10.27
C LYS A 110 4.47 -12.65 -9.50
N ARG A 111 5.27 -13.66 -9.87
CA ARG A 111 5.35 -14.94 -9.14
C ARG A 111 5.73 -14.79 -7.67
N ARG A 112 6.62 -13.86 -7.34
CA ARG A 112 6.97 -13.57 -5.94
C ARG A 112 5.82 -12.93 -5.19
N LEU A 113 5.05 -12.05 -5.83
CA LEU A 113 3.88 -11.42 -5.23
C LEU A 113 2.79 -12.46 -4.98
N GLU A 114 2.59 -13.36 -5.94
CA GLU A 114 1.67 -14.48 -5.81
C GLU A 114 2.04 -15.38 -4.62
N ALA A 115 3.32 -15.71 -4.47
CA ALA A 115 3.81 -16.53 -3.37
C ALA A 115 3.72 -15.84 -1.99
N LEU A 116 3.72 -14.50 -1.94
CA LEU A 116 3.62 -13.77 -0.66
C LEU A 116 2.24 -13.88 -0.04
N VAL A 117 1.19 -13.90 -0.87
CA VAL A 117 -0.21 -13.88 -0.43
C VAL A 117 -0.88 -15.26 -0.42
N HIS A 118 -0.15 -16.30 -0.86
CA HIS A 118 -0.56 -17.70 -0.71
C HIS A 118 -0.47 -18.11 0.76
#